data_AF-A0A0F4TXH4-F1
#
_entry.id   AF-A0A0F4TXH4-F1
#
_cell.length_a   1.000
_cell.length_b   1.000
_cell.length_c   1.000
_cell.angle_alpha   90.00
_cell.angle_beta   90.00
_cell.angle_gamma   90.00
#
_symmetry.space_group_name_H-M   'P 1'
#
loop_
_entity.id
_entity.type
_entity.pdbx_description
1 polymer ?
#
loop_
_entity_poly.entity_id
_entity_poly.type
_entity_poly.pdbx_seq_one_letter_code
_entity_poly.pdbx_strand_id
1 'polypeptide(L)'
;MRYLKIIAQDLSQNETADTVHFHFCEVTPGAKPDRVLLQASAFDMNGDGRIDQLCNGDVNADGKRNVRDEQLLKRFAKLYLKLNWFNSADSSRRYLQIFSEDFTTDETPEAVRLHFHEGTGSPVGASIAYKATAYDVDNNGSLEWILASDVDNDGHANKKDEHYVKSLATEFLKFNWR
;
A
#
# COMPACT_ATOMS: atom_id res chain seq x y z
N MET A 1 -7.32 5.10 -14.02
CA MET A 1 -6.30 5.19 -12.95
C MET A 1 -6.32 3.88 -12.18
N ARG A 2 -5.18 3.24 -12.01
CA ARG A 2 -5.04 2.06 -11.14
C ARG A 2 -4.45 2.46 -9.80
N TYR A 3 -4.79 1.70 -8.78
CA TYR A 3 -4.24 1.89 -7.44
C TYR A 3 -4.24 0.57 -6.68
N LEU A 4 -3.41 0.49 -5.65
CA LEU A 4 -3.44 -0.60 -4.70
C LEU A 4 -4.12 -0.11 -3.41
N LYS A 5 -5.14 -0.84 -2.97
CA LYS A 5 -5.78 -0.66 -1.66
C LYS A 5 -5.27 -1.72 -0.70
N ILE A 6 -4.76 -1.29 0.44
CA ILE A 6 -4.22 -2.17 1.48
C ILE A 6 -5.05 -2.02 2.74
N ILE A 7 -5.47 -3.13 3.32
CA ILE A 7 -6.16 -3.19 4.62
C ILE A 7 -5.37 -4.14 5.50
N ALA A 8 -4.94 -3.70 6.68
CA ALA A 8 -4.43 -4.61 7.71
C ALA A 8 -5.43 -4.77 8.85
N GLN A 9 -5.42 -5.96 9.43
CA GLN A 9 -6.33 -6.42 10.47
C GLN A 9 -5.55 -7.15 11.56
N ASP A 10 -5.95 -6.90 12.81
CA ASP A 10 -5.58 -7.65 14.00
C ASP A 10 -6.73 -8.62 14.31
N LEU A 11 -6.70 -9.80 13.68
CA LEU A 11 -7.74 -10.83 13.85
C LEU A 11 -7.57 -11.62 15.16
N SER A 12 -6.33 -11.76 15.63
CA SER A 12 -5.95 -12.41 16.87
C SER A 12 -6.22 -11.55 18.11
N GLN A 13 -6.49 -10.26 17.93
CA GLN A 13 -6.78 -9.27 18.97
C GLN A 13 -5.61 -9.11 19.95
N ASN A 14 -4.38 -9.13 19.43
CA ASN A 14 -3.15 -9.01 20.22
C ASN A 14 -2.51 -7.61 20.12
N GLU A 15 -3.26 -6.62 19.61
CA GLU A 15 -2.84 -5.24 19.37
C GLU A 15 -1.82 -5.07 18.25
N THR A 16 -1.61 -6.12 17.45
CA THR A 16 -0.75 -6.09 16.26
C THR A 16 -1.47 -6.70 15.07
N ALA A 17 -1.29 -6.11 13.88
CA ALA A 17 -1.90 -6.68 12.69
C ALA A 17 -1.23 -8.00 12.30
N ASP A 18 -2.04 -9.04 12.13
CA ASP A 18 -1.63 -10.38 11.70
C ASP A 18 -2.05 -10.69 10.26
N THR A 19 -2.88 -9.83 9.66
CA THR A 19 -3.43 -10.05 8.32
C THR A 19 -3.33 -8.79 7.49
N VAL A 20 -2.85 -8.91 6.24
CA VAL A 20 -2.80 -7.81 5.27
C VAL A 20 -3.48 -8.24 3.98
N HIS A 21 -4.54 -7.52 3.60
CA HIS A 21 -5.26 -7.69 2.35
C HIS A 21 -4.82 -6.65 1.32
N PHE A 22 -4.63 -7.12 0.09
CA PHE A 22 -4.24 -6.33 -1.07
C PHE A 22 -5.35 -6.39 -2.11
N HIS A 23 -5.87 -5.24 -2.50
CA HIS A 23 -6.84 -5.12 -3.58
C HIS A 23 -6.26 -4.23 -4.68
N PHE A 24 -5.97 -4.83 -5.82
CA PHE A 24 -5.48 -4.16 -7.01
C PHE A 24 -6.69 -3.62 -7.77
N CYS A 25 -6.89 -2.30 -7.76
CA CYS A 25 -8.11 -1.65 -8.20
C CYS A 25 -7.90 -0.79 -9.46
N GLU A 26 -8.98 -0.61 -10.21
CA GLU A 26 -9.06 0.30 -11.35
C GLU A 26 -10.30 1.20 -11.22
N VAL A 27 -10.06 2.52 -11.30
CA VAL A 27 -11.12 3.52 -11.34
C VAL A 27 -11.66 3.59 -12.76
N THR A 28 -12.93 3.25 -12.94
CA THR A 28 -13.67 3.47 -14.20
C THR A 28 -14.54 4.72 -14.05
N PRO A 29 -14.37 5.74 -14.92
CA PRO A 29 -15.18 6.95 -14.86
C PRO A 29 -16.68 6.63 -14.88
N GLY A 30 -17.42 7.14 -13.89
CA GLY A 30 -18.87 6.95 -13.79
C GLY A 30 -19.33 5.63 -13.17
N ALA A 31 -18.44 4.68 -12.88
CA ALA A 31 -18.79 3.44 -12.19
C ALA A 31 -18.35 3.50 -10.72
N LYS A 32 -19.27 3.14 -9.81
CA LYS A 32 -18.96 2.82 -8.41
C LYS A 32 -19.64 1.51 -8.02
N PRO A 33 -18.98 0.62 -7.24
CA PRO A 33 -17.62 0.75 -6.71
C PRO A 33 -16.54 0.59 -7.79
N ASP A 34 -15.30 0.97 -7.45
CA ASP A 34 -14.12 0.72 -8.31
C ASP A 34 -13.95 -0.77 -8.55
N ARG A 35 -13.42 -1.13 -9.73
CA ARG A 35 -13.25 -2.53 -10.11
C ARG A 35 -12.00 -3.12 -9.45
N VAL A 36 -12.15 -4.24 -8.76
CA VAL A 36 -11.02 -5.02 -8.25
C VAL A 36 -10.57 -5.99 -9.35
N LEU A 37 -9.32 -5.86 -9.80
CA LEU A 37 -8.72 -6.68 -10.85
C LEU A 37 -8.02 -7.92 -10.28
N LEU A 38 -7.39 -7.77 -9.12
CA LEU A 38 -6.66 -8.84 -8.43
C LEU A 38 -6.76 -8.66 -6.92
N GLN A 39 -6.77 -9.77 -6.19
CA GLN A 39 -6.72 -9.80 -4.74
C GLN A 39 -5.58 -10.68 -4.26
N ALA A 40 -4.90 -10.25 -3.21
CA ALA A 40 -3.94 -11.06 -2.49
C ALA A 40 -4.09 -10.86 -0.98
N SER A 41 -3.61 -11.79 -0.18
CA SER A 41 -3.59 -11.68 1.28
C SER A 41 -2.33 -12.31 1.84
N ALA A 42 -1.81 -11.70 2.90
CA ALA A 42 -0.62 -12.13 3.64
C ALA A 42 -0.99 -12.29 5.11
N PHE A 43 -0.52 -13.37 5.73
CA PHE A 43 -0.82 -13.74 7.11
C PHE A 43 0.48 -13.92 7.90
N ASP A 44 0.58 -13.23 9.02
CA ASP A 44 1.55 -13.39 10.11
C ASP A 44 0.83 -14.11 11.26
N MET A 45 0.79 -15.43 11.21
CA MET A 45 -0.06 -16.24 12.08
C MET A 45 0.46 -16.32 13.51
N ASN A 46 1.74 -16.05 13.72
CA ASN A 46 2.39 -16.14 15.02
C ASN A 46 2.71 -14.77 15.64
N GLY A 47 2.48 -13.67 14.90
CA GLY A 47 2.68 -12.30 15.37
C GLY A 47 4.15 -11.89 15.50
N ASP A 48 5.08 -12.57 14.80
CA ASP A 48 6.52 -12.27 14.87
C ASP A 48 6.96 -11.15 13.90
N GLY A 49 6.02 -10.55 13.18
CA GLY A 49 6.27 -9.54 12.15
C GLY A 49 6.76 -10.13 10.83
N ARG A 50 6.60 -11.45 10.60
CA ARG A 50 6.94 -12.14 9.36
C ARG A 50 5.72 -12.81 8.75
N ILE A 51 5.68 -12.81 7.43
CA ILE A 51 4.57 -13.42 6.71
C ILE A 51 4.80 -14.92 6.57
N ASP A 52 3.96 -15.69 7.26
CA ASP A 52 3.93 -17.16 7.27
C ASP A 52 3.26 -17.72 6.02
N GLN A 53 2.10 -17.16 5.63
CA GLN A 53 1.30 -17.63 4.50
C GLN A 53 0.90 -16.47 3.58
N LEU A 54 0.84 -16.73 2.27
CA LEU A 54 0.23 -15.83 1.29
C LEU A 54 -0.74 -16.56 0.38
N CYS A 55 -1.79 -15.85 0.00
CA CYS A 55 -2.66 -16.17 -1.12
C CYS A 55 -2.47 -15.06 -2.16
N ASN A 56 -1.87 -15.36 -3.30
CA ASN A 56 -1.56 -14.37 -4.33
C ASN A 56 -1.90 -14.85 -5.75
N GLY A 57 -1.90 -13.90 -6.67
CA GLY A 57 -1.81 -14.15 -8.10
C GLY A 57 -0.52 -13.56 -8.68
N ASP A 58 -0.54 -13.31 -9.98
CA ASP A 58 0.47 -12.53 -10.70
C ASP A 58 0.32 -11.05 -10.30
N VAL A 59 1.02 -10.64 -9.23
CA VAL A 59 0.85 -9.30 -8.63
C VAL A 59 1.71 -8.23 -9.29
N ASN A 60 2.72 -8.64 -10.06
CA ASN A 60 3.53 -7.73 -10.85
C ASN A 60 3.09 -7.66 -12.33
N ALA A 61 2.06 -8.43 -12.69
CA ALA A 61 1.49 -8.55 -14.02
C ALA A 61 2.52 -8.86 -15.12
N ASP A 62 3.49 -9.72 -14.79
CA ASP A 62 4.47 -10.23 -15.75
C ASP A 62 3.95 -11.44 -16.56
N GLY A 63 2.69 -11.83 -16.31
CA GLY A 63 2.00 -12.95 -16.94
C GLY A 63 2.27 -14.29 -16.25
N LYS A 64 3.03 -14.33 -15.15
CA LYS A 64 3.44 -15.57 -14.48
C LYS A 64 3.31 -15.48 -12.98
N ARG A 65 2.39 -16.26 -12.40
CA ARG A 65 2.36 -16.49 -10.96
C ARG A 65 3.57 -17.30 -10.51
N ASN A 66 4.50 -16.69 -9.78
CA ASN A 66 5.76 -17.31 -9.39
C ASN A 66 6.32 -16.81 -8.03
N VAL A 67 7.51 -17.28 -7.64
CA VAL A 67 8.13 -16.94 -6.35
C VAL A 67 8.47 -15.44 -6.21
N ARG A 68 8.67 -14.72 -7.33
CA ARG A 68 8.90 -13.27 -7.31
C ARG A 68 7.66 -12.52 -6.82
N ASP A 69 6.46 -12.92 -7.25
CA ASP A 69 5.19 -12.37 -6.77
C ASP A 69 5.06 -12.50 -5.25
N GLU A 70 5.37 -13.69 -4.73
CA GLU A 70 5.34 -13.95 -3.30
C GLU A 70 6.35 -13.08 -2.55
N GLN A 71 7.58 -12.95 -3.06
CA GLN A 71 8.61 -12.13 -2.43
C GLN A 71 8.26 -10.63 -2.44
N LEU A 72 7.68 -10.12 -3.53
CA LEU A 72 7.23 -8.73 -3.62
C LEU A 72 6.15 -8.44 -2.58
N LEU A 73 5.10 -9.28 -2.52
CA LEU A 73 4.05 -9.14 -1.51
C LEU A 73 4.59 -9.26 -0.09
N LYS A 74 5.48 -10.22 0.20
CA LYS A 74 6.08 -10.37 1.54
C LYS A 74 6.82 -9.12 1.98
N ARG A 75 7.66 -8.55 1.10
CA ARG A 75 8.41 -7.32 1.39
C ARG A 75 7.46 -6.15 1.64
N PHE A 76 6.47 -6.00 0.78
CA PHE A 76 5.50 -4.92 0.91
C PHE A 76 4.67 -5.05 2.19
N ALA A 77 4.09 -6.23 2.45
CA ALA A 77 3.31 -6.50 3.66
C ALA A 77 4.12 -6.19 4.93
N LYS A 78 5.38 -6.65 4.98
CA LYS A 78 6.25 -6.42 6.12
C LYS A 78 6.59 -4.94 6.33
N LEU A 79 6.69 -4.14 5.27
CA LEU A 79 6.85 -2.69 5.40
C LEU A 79 5.55 -2.04 5.87
N TYR A 80 4.41 -2.47 5.32
CA TYR A 80 3.10 -1.91 5.66
C TYR A 80 2.75 -2.15 7.14
N LEU A 81 3.03 -3.34 7.68
CA LEU A 81 2.77 -3.66 9.09
C LEU A 81 3.52 -2.74 10.06
N LYS A 82 4.68 -2.22 9.68
CA LYS A 82 5.44 -1.26 10.50
C LYS A 82 4.78 0.10 10.62
N LEU A 83 3.77 0.39 9.80
CA LEU A 83 3.07 1.66 9.85
C LEU A 83 2.10 1.76 11.03
N ASN A 84 1.80 0.65 11.73
CA ASN A 84 0.72 0.59 12.73
C ASN A 84 -0.63 1.13 12.21
N TRP A 85 -0.86 1.07 10.88
CA TRP A 85 -2.11 1.47 10.23
C TRP A 85 -3.00 0.25 9.97
N PHE A 86 -3.70 -0.19 11.00
CA PHE A 86 -4.52 -1.40 10.97
C PHE A 86 -5.87 -1.24 11.69
N ASN A 87 -6.72 -2.25 11.52
CA ASN A 87 -8.04 -2.34 12.13
C ASN A 87 -8.04 -3.42 13.21
N SER A 88 -8.78 -3.19 14.30
CA SER A 88 -9.14 -4.28 15.22
C SER A 88 -10.14 -5.21 14.55
N ALA A 89 -9.95 -6.53 14.70
CA ALA A 89 -10.79 -7.57 14.12
C ALA A 89 -10.96 -7.42 12.58
N ASP A 90 -12.09 -7.85 12.04
CA ASP A 90 -12.38 -7.90 10.59
C ASP A 90 -12.84 -6.54 10.00
N SER A 91 -12.64 -5.43 10.73
CA SER A 91 -12.98 -4.10 10.25
C SER A 91 -12.12 -3.69 9.04
N SER A 92 -12.70 -2.85 8.17
CA SER A 92 -12.03 -2.27 7.00
C SER A 92 -12.08 -0.73 7.00
N ARG A 93 -12.21 -0.12 8.18
CA ARG A 93 -12.32 1.34 8.35
C ARG A 93 -11.02 2.07 8.03
N ARG A 94 -9.88 1.46 8.34
CA ARG A 94 -8.56 1.97 8.00
C ARG A 94 -7.99 1.24 6.80
N TYR A 95 -7.58 1.98 5.80
CA TYR A 95 -6.88 1.44 4.64
C TYR A 95 -5.91 2.45 4.05
N LEU A 96 -4.93 1.97 3.31
CA LEU A 96 -4.05 2.78 2.47
C LEU A 96 -4.49 2.63 1.02
N GLN A 97 -4.59 3.74 0.31
CA GLN A 97 -4.64 3.79 -1.14
C GLN A 97 -3.30 4.33 -1.65
N ILE A 98 -2.60 3.54 -2.45
CA ILE A 98 -1.31 3.92 -3.07
C ILE A 98 -1.39 3.83 -4.59
N PHE A 99 -0.87 4.83 -5.29
CA PHE A 99 -0.86 4.92 -6.74
C PHE A 99 0.27 5.81 -7.24
N SER A 100 0.68 5.61 -8.49
CA SER A 100 1.65 6.45 -9.16
C SER A 100 0.98 7.45 -10.09
N GLU A 101 1.64 8.59 -10.30
CA GLU A 101 1.28 9.59 -11.30
C GLU A 101 2.45 9.78 -12.26
N ASP A 102 2.13 9.79 -13.54
CA ASP A 102 3.02 10.13 -14.66
C ASP A 102 2.53 11.47 -15.24
N PHE A 103 3.26 12.54 -14.96
CA PHE A 103 2.98 13.91 -15.39
C PHE A 103 3.63 14.25 -16.72
N THR A 104 4.76 13.61 -17.07
CA THR A 104 5.49 13.91 -18.32
C THR A 104 5.05 13.05 -19.50
N THR A 105 4.20 12.05 -19.25
CA THR A 105 3.64 11.08 -20.20
C THR A 105 4.70 10.21 -20.90
N ASP A 106 5.86 10.03 -20.26
CA ASP A 106 6.97 9.22 -20.78
C ASP A 106 6.96 7.78 -20.27
N GLU A 107 5.82 7.37 -19.67
CA GLU A 107 5.58 6.09 -19.05
C GLU A 107 6.36 5.87 -17.76
N THR A 108 7.11 6.85 -17.24
CA THR A 108 7.79 6.77 -15.95
C THR A 108 7.06 7.59 -14.89
N PRO A 109 6.85 7.05 -13.67
CA PRO A 109 6.09 7.75 -12.65
C PRO A 109 6.97 8.74 -11.87
N GLU A 110 6.66 10.03 -11.92
CA GLU A 110 7.39 11.05 -11.16
C GLU A 110 6.88 11.21 -9.73
N ALA A 111 5.70 10.65 -9.41
CA ALA A 111 5.19 10.66 -8.05
C ALA A 111 4.51 9.35 -7.67
N VAL A 112 4.67 8.96 -6.41
CA VAL A 112 3.86 7.92 -5.76
C VAL A 112 3.14 8.54 -4.58
N ARG A 113 1.80 8.52 -4.63
CA ARG A 113 0.93 9.06 -3.58
C ARG A 113 0.43 7.97 -2.67
N LEU A 114 0.47 8.25 -1.37
CA LEU A 114 -0.07 7.41 -0.31
C LEU A 114 -1.18 8.19 0.38
N HIS A 115 -2.42 7.72 0.27
CA HIS A 115 -3.57 8.28 0.97
C HIS A 115 -4.03 7.32 2.06
N PHE A 116 -3.89 7.76 3.31
CA PHE A 116 -4.35 7.01 4.47
C PHE A 116 -5.79 7.37 4.75
N HIS A 117 -6.67 6.37 4.71
CA HIS A 117 -8.10 6.56 4.88
C HIS A 117 -8.57 5.98 6.20
N GLU A 118 -9.39 6.73 6.94
CA GLU A 118 -10.11 6.29 8.12
C GLU A 118 -11.61 6.60 7.97
N GLY A 119 -12.46 5.59 8.11
CA GLY A 119 -13.91 5.70 8.03
C GLY A 119 -14.57 4.63 7.16
N THR A 120 -15.89 4.71 7.01
CA THR A 120 -16.67 3.77 6.21
C THR A 120 -17.04 4.36 4.85
N GLY A 121 -16.92 3.58 3.77
CA GLY A 121 -17.44 3.94 2.44
C GLY A 121 -16.42 3.83 1.31
N SER A 122 -16.83 4.25 0.10
CA SER A 122 -15.93 4.39 -1.05
C SER A 122 -14.83 5.43 -0.74
N PRO A 123 -13.64 5.35 -1.35
CA PRO A 123 -12.60 6.36 -1.19
C PRO A 123 -13.10 7.73 -1.70
N VAL A 124 -13.62 8.53 -0.79
CA VAL A 124 -13.91 9.95 -0.98
C VAL A 124 -12.94 10.73 -0.11
N GLY A 125 -12.54 11.92 -0.57
CA GLY A 125 -11.55 12.76 0.12
C GLY A 125 -11.86 13.03 1.59
N ALA A 126 -13.13 12.98 1.99
CA ALA A 126 -13.58 13.12 3.38
C ALA A 126 -13.12 12.01 4.34
N SER A 127 -12.63 10.88 3.83
CA SER A 127 -12.07 9.79 4.65
C SER A 127 -10.55 9.87 4.79
N ILE A 128 -9.87 10.83 4.14
CA ILE A 128 -8.41 10.93 4.19
C ILE A 128 -8.00 11.46 5.57
N ALA A 129 -7.33 10.61 6.36
CA ALA A 129 -6.73 10.97 7.63
C ALA A 129 -5.46 11.79 7.40
N TYR A 130 -4.56 11.33 6.52
CA TYR A 130 -3.37 12.06 6.08
C TYR A 130 -2.85 11.55 4.74
N LYS A 131 -1.93 12.32 4.14
CA LYS A 131 -1.31 12.04 2.85
C LYS A 131 0.20 12.02 3.01
N ALA A 132 0.83 11.11 2.29
CA ALA A 132 2.27 11.15 2.02
C ALA A 132 2.52 11.07 0.52
N THR A 133 3.67 11.57 0.07
CA THR A 133 4.06 11.51 -1.34
C THR A 133 5.56 11.35 -1.45
N ALA A 134 5.97 10.52 -2.40
CA ALA A 134 7.37 10.37 -2.78
C ALA A 134 7.50 10.82 -4.25
N TYR A 135 8.46 11.70 -4.52
CA TYR A 135 8.71 12.25 -5.85
C TYR A 135 10.07 11.80 -6.38
N ASP A 136 10.09 11.46 -7.68
CA ASP A 136 11.29 11.37 -8.50
C ASP A 136 11.46 12.71 -9.22
N VAL A 137 12.45 13.50 -8.78
CA VAL A 137 12.54 14.92 -9.18
C VAL A 137 13.36 15.11 -10.46
N ASP A 138 14.29 14.20 -10.72
CA ASP A 138 15.17 14.24 -11.89
C ASP A 138 14.87 13.12 -12.91
N ASN A 139 13.79 12.39 -12.68
CA ASN A 139 13.26 11.30 -13.51
C ASN A 139 14.30 10.18 -13.74
N ASN A 140 15.00 9.80 -12.67
CA ASN A 140 16.07 8.80 -12.72
C ASN A 140 15.61 7.38 -12.29
N GLY A 141 14.35 7.23 -11.87
CA GLY A 141 13.75 6.03 -11.30
C GLY A 141 13.90 5.91 -9.77
N SER A 142 14.50 6.89 -9.11
CA SER A 142 14.65 6.96 -7.65
C SER A 142 13.75 8.04 -7.07
N LEU A 143 13.30 7.86 -5.83
CA LEU A 143 12.42 8.82 -5.16
C LEU A 143 13.25 9.68 -4.18
N GLU A 144 13.57 10.93 -4.54
CA GLU A 144 14.41 11.84 -3.75
C GLU A 144 13.63 12.63 -2.71
N TRP A 145 12.47 13.17 -3.11
CA TRP A 145 11.74 14.12 -2.26
C TRP A 145 10.52 13.46 -1.65
N ILE A 146 10.58 13.27 -0.33
CA ILE A 146 9.53 12.62 0.45
C ILE A 146 8.80 13.66 1.30
N LEU A 147 7.49 13.69 1.19
CA LEU A 147 6.58 14.41 2.08
C LEU A 147 5.85 13.38 2.92
N ALA A 148 6.14 13.35 4.22
CA ALA A 148 5.54 12.42 5.17
C ALA A 148 5.11 13.15 6.46
N SER A 149 3.99 12.73 7.03
CA SER A 149 3.63 12.99 8.42
C SER A 149 4.14 11.85 9.31
N ASP A 150 3.66 11.75 10.54
CA ASP A 150 3.77 10.53 11.36
C ASP A 150 2.94 9.41 10.68
N VAL A 151 3.58 8.65 9.79
CA VAL A 151 2.92 7.58 9.02
C VAL A 151 3.05 6.23 9.72
N ASP A 152 4.01 6.08 10.63
CA ASP A 152 4.14 4.89 11.46
C ASP A 152 3.37 4.96 12.78
N ASN A 153 2.69 6.09 12.99
CA ASN A 153 1.78 6.35 14.10
C ASN A 153 2.49 6.16 15.47
N ASP A 154 3.78 6.50 15.53
CA ASP A 154 4.60 6.45 16.76
C ASP A 154 4.58 7.77 17.56
N GLY A 155 3.82 8.76 17.08
CA GLY A 155 3.62 10.06 17.70
C GLY A 155 4.62 11.12 17.26
N HIS A 156 5.56 10.79 16.36
CA HIS A 156 6.65 11.70 15.97
C HIS A 156 6.87 11.73 14.45
N ALA A 157 6.48 12.82 13.79
CA ALA A 157 6.84 13.03 12.38
C ALA A 157 8.36 13.27 12.22
N ASN A 158 9.09 12.30 11.66
CA ASN A 158 10.55 12.31 11.58
C ASN A 158 11.11 11.57 10.35
N LYS A 159 12.44 11.41 10.25
CA LYS A 159 13.10 10.78 9.09
C LYS A 159 12.77 9.30 8.89
N LYS A 160 12.32 8.62 9.93
CA LYS A 160 11.87 7.22 9.88
C LYS A 160 10.59 7.11 9.06
N ASP A 161 9.68 8.07 9.17
CA ASP A 161 8.47 8.17 8.35
C ASP A 161 8.82 8.34 6.88
N GLU A 162 9.71 9.29 6.57
CA GLU A 162 10.19 9.49 5.20
C GLU A 162 10.79 8.20 4.62
N HIS A 163 11.55 7.47 5.42
CA HIS A 163 12.12 6.19 5.02
C HIS A 163 11.05 5.14 4.73
N TYR A 164 9.99 5.05 5.54
CA TYR A 164 8.89 4.11 5.28
C TYR A 164 8.10 4.48 4.04
N VAL A 165 7.76 5.75 3.84
CA VAL A 165 7.07 6.22 2.63
C VAL A 165 7.91 5.91 1.39
N LYS A 166 9.20 6.25 1.40
CA LYS A 166 10.11 5.93 0.30
C LYS A 166 10.19 4.44 0.01
N SER A 167 10.32 3.62 1.05
CA SER A 167 10.44 2.16 0.91
C SER A 167 9.16 1.55 0.35
N LEU A 168 7.99 1.96 0.85
CA LEU A 168 6.69 1.49 0.34
C LEU A 168 6.46 1.92 -1.10
N ALA A 169 6.74 3.18 -1.44
CA ALA A 169 6.62 3.68 -2.80
C ALA A 169 7.55 2.90 -3.76
N THR A 170 8.80 2.67 -3.35
CA THR A 170 9.77 1.90 -4.15
C THR A 170 9.31 0.46 -4.37
N GLU A 171 8.79 -0.22 -3.33
CA GLU A 171 8.26 -1.58 -3.49
C GLU A 171 6.96 -1.59 -4.32
N PHE A 172 6.09 -0.57 -4.19
CA PHE A 172 4.87 -0.45 -4.98
C PHE A 172 5.16 -0.41 -6.48
N LEU A 173 6.16 0.38 -6.89
CA LEU A 173 6.53 0.51 -8.31
C LEU A 173 6.97 -0.83 -8.93
N LYS A 174 7.43 -1.80 -8.12
CA LYS A 174 7.80 -3.14 -8.59
C LYS A 174 6.61 -4.04 -8.91
N PHE A 175 5.41 -3.71 -8.43
CA PHE A 175 4.18 -4.37 -8.89
C PHE A 175 3.80 -3.96 -10.31
N ASN A 176 4.50 -2.98 -10.90
CA ASN A 176 4.26 -2.52 -12.27
C ASN A 176 2.78 -2.17 -12.53
N TRP A 177 2.11 -1.65 -11.50
CA TRP A 177 0.69 -1.33 -11.52
C TRP A 177 0.51 0.16 -11.76
N ARG A 178 0.33 0.53 -13.04
CA ARG A 178 0.16 1.89 -13.55
C ARG A 178 -1.21 2.02 -14.23
#